data_AF-A0AAD9TH66-F1
#
_entry.id   AF-A0AAD9TH66-F1
#
_cell.length_a   1.000
_cell.length_b   1.000
_cell.length_c   1.000
_cell.angle_alpha   90.00
_cell.angle_beta   90.00
_cell.angle_gamma   90.00
#
_symmetry.space_group_name_H-M   'P 1'
#
loop_
_entity.id
_entity.type
_entity.pdbx_description
1 polymer ?
#
loop_
_entity_poly.entity_id
_entity_poly.type
_entity_poly.pdbx_seq_one_letter_code
_entity_poly.pdbx_strand_id
1 'polypeptide(L)'
;MEFETEQLAYEFYNMYGRRMGFSIRNDTFGKNRRTGEITSRIFVCSKEGFRRKDKRDVLTRNPRLETRTDCGAQMSIKLDRKKNKFYVYHFVEMHNHPFVRQECTHMLPSQWKISASQAIEVNLAEESGISLKASYELLGRRVGGRESLGYKKARSKELS
;
A
#
# COMPACT_ATOMS: atom_id res chain seq x y z
N MET A 1 -12.72 6.09 18.18
CA MET A 1 -12.57 6.53 16.78
C MET A 1 -13.49 5.68 15.91
N GLU A 2 -14.33 6.30 15.08
CA GLU A 2 -15.36 5.64 14.28
C GLU A 2 -15.26 6.06 12.80
N PHE A 3 -15.69 5.19 11.88
CA PHE A 3 -15.67 5.37 10.44
C PHE A 3 -16.94 4.82 9.80
N GLU A 4 -17.43 5.46 8.75
CA GLU A 4 -18.63 4.99 8.03
C GLU A 4 -18.36 3.73 7.20
N THR A 5 -17.13 3.59 6.68
CA THR A 5 -16.73 2.45 5.86
C THR A 5 -15.36 1.91 6.27
N GLU A 6 -15.10 0.66 5.92
CA GLU A 6 -13.78 0.05 6.08
C GLU A 6 -12.70 0.78 5.27
N GLN A 7 -13.06 1.29 4.10
CA GLN A 7 -12.15 2.03 3.24
C GLN A 7 -11.70 3.35 3.89
N LEU A 8 -12.60 4.08 4.54
CA LEU A 8 -12.24 5.30 5.28
C LEU A 8 -11.30 5.00 6.46
N ALA A 9 -11.51 3.87 7.14
CA ALA A 9 -10.61 3.42 8.20
C ALA A 9 -9.21 3.07 7.64
N TYR A 10 -9.16 2.41 6.48
CA TYR A 10 -7.90 2.12 5.78
C TYR A 10 -7.17 3.42 5.42
N GLU A 11 -7.86 4.39 4.82
CA GLU A 11 -7.29 5.66 4.41
C GLU A 11 -6.77 6.47 5.60
N PHE A 12 -7.52 6.47 6.71
CA PHE A 12 -7.08 7.08 7.95
C PHE A 12 -5.75 6.50 8.42
N TYR A 13 -5.64 5.18 8.52
CA TYR A 13 -4.41 4.55 8.99
C TYR A 13 -3.27 4.64 7.97
N ASN A 14 -3.58 4.64 6.67
CA ASN A 14 -2.58 4.86 5.63
C ASN A 14 -2.00 6.28 5.69
N MET A 15 -2.83 7.27 6.02
CA MET A 15 -2.40 8.66 6.23
C MET A 15 -1.59 8.81 7.51
N TYR A 16 -1.96 8.11 8.59
CA TYR A 16 -1.13 8.02 9.79
C TYR A 16 0.24 7.41 9.46
N GLY A 17 0.26 6.27 8.76
CA GLY A 17 1.49 5.63 8.28
C GLY A 17 2.34 6.55 7.42
N ARG A 18 1.72 7.33 6.52
CA ARG A 18 2.42 8.34 5.72
C ARG A 18 3.14 9.37 6.57
N ARG A 19 2.45 9.94 7.57
CA ARG A 19 3.00 10.99 8.45
C ARG A 19 4.14 10.44 9.31
N MET A 20 3.98 9.21 9.80
CA MET A 20 4.97 8.56 10.64
C MET A 20 6.15 8.00 9.84
N GLY A 21 5.97 7.66 8.57
CA GLY A 21 7.03 7.15 7.70
C GLY A 21 7.02 5.63 7.51
N PHE A 22 5.85 4.99 7.52
CA PHE A 22 5.71 3.56 7.23
C PHE A 22 4.54 3.27 6.28
N SER A 23 4.58 2.10 5.64
CA SER A 23 3.48 1.60 4.82
C SER A 23 2.62 0.63 5.59
N ILE A 24 1.33 0.56 5.20
CA ILE A 24 0.38 -0.40 5.76
C ILE A 24 0.02 -1.48 4.74
N ARG A 25 -0.59 -2.56 5.22
CA ARG A 25 -1.14 -3.67 4.45
C ARG A 25 -2.44 -4.14 5.08
N ASN A 26 -3.36 -4.63 4.24
CA ASN A 26 -4.53 -5.36 4.73
C ASN A 26 -4.10 -6.76 5.16
N ASP A 27 -4.39 -7.11 6.40
CA ASP A 27 -4.24 -8.46 6.91
C ASP A 27 -5.62 -9.15 6.98
N THR A 28 -5.90 -9.82 8.08
CA THR A 28 -7.08 -10.66 8.25
C THR A 28 -8.34 -9.82 8.35
N PHE A 29 -9.45 -10.41 7.89
CA PHE A 29 -10.77 -9.81 7.99
C PHE A 29 -11.81 -10.82 8.43
N GLY A 30 -12.76 -10.34 9.24
CA GLY A 30 -13.99 -11.04 9.51
C GLY A 30 -15.05 -10.63 8.52
N LYS A 31 -15.83 -11.60 8.04
CA LYS A 31 -17.04 -11.35 7.27
C LYS A 31 -18.22 -12.11 7.83
N ASN A 32 -19.41 -11.55 7.69
CA ASN A 32 -20.66 -12.25 7.98
C ASN A 32 -20.84 -13.37 6.94
N ARG A 33 -21.04 -14.60 7.40
CA ARG A 33 -21.18 -15.77 6.52
C ARG A 33 -22.43 -15.71 5.63
N ARG A 34 -23.51 -15.06 6.09
CA ARG A 34 -24.78 -14.99 5.35
C ARG A 34 -24.82 -13.85 4.35
N THR A 35 -24.37 -12.66 4.75
CA THR A 35 -24.45 -11.44 3.93
C THR A 35 -23.18 -11.15 3.15
N GLY A 36 -22.05 -11.78 3.49
CA GLY A 36 -20.74 -11.49 2.89
C GLY A 36 -20.11 -10.17 3.38
N GLU A 37 -20.83 -9.38 4.15
CA GLU A 37 -20.41 -8.08 4.66
C GLU A 37 -19.19 -8.19 5.59
N ILE A 38 -18.23 -7.28 5.45
CA ILE A 38 -17.06 -7.20 6.32
C ILE A 38 -17.49 -6.74 7.70
N THR A 39 -17.21 -7.55 8.72
CA THR A 39 -17.52 -7.24 10.12
C THR A 39 -16.30 -6.79 10.91
N SER A 40 -15.10 -7.05 10.41
CA SER A 40 -13.85 -6.60 11.02
C SER A 40 -12.70 -6.65 10.02
N ARG A 41 -11.69 -5.83 10.24
CA ARG A 41 -10.46 -5.78 9.44
C ARG A 41 -9.27 -5.46 10.34
N ILE A 42 -8.11 -6.04 10.03
CA ILE A 42 -6.83 -5.69 10.64
C ILE A 42 -5.95 -5.04 9.57
N PHE A 43 -5.44 -3.87 9.88
CA PHE A 43 -4.42 -3.17 9.10
C PHE A 43 -3.10 -3.26 9.83
N VAL A 44 -2.06 -3.74 9.16
CA VAL A 44 -0.74 -3.98 9.76
C VAL A 44 0.34 -3.16 9.07
N CYS A 45 1.48 -2.98 9.74
CA CYS A 45 2.68 -2.47 9.09
C CYS A 45 3.10 -3.38 7.91
N SER A 46 3.66 -2.81 6.84
CA SER A 46 4.21 -3.58 5.72
C SER A 46 5.36 -4.51 6.10
N LYS A 47 5.99 -4.24 7.25
CA LYS A 47 7.07 -5.05 7.84
C LYS A 47 6.58 -6.10 8.84
N GLU A 48 5.26 -6.26 9.00
CA GLU A 48 4.66 -7.28 9.87
C GLU A 48 4.97 -8.71 9.40
N GLY A 49 5.10 -9.59 10.40
CA GLY A 49 5.28 -11.03 10.26
C GLY A 49 6.63 -11.45 9.70
N PHE A 50 6.72 -12.71 9.30
CA PHE A 50 7.86 -13.27 8.60
C PHE A 50 7.49 -13.60 7.16
N ARG A 51 8.46 -13.55 6.24
CA ARG A 51 8.26 -14.09 4.90
C ARG A 51 8.50 -15.60 4.97
N ARG A 52 7.68 -16.38 4.26
CA ARG A 52 8.03 -17.79 4.03
C ARG A 52 9.36 -17.84 3.26
N LYS A 53 10.23 -18.80 3.62
CA LYS A 53 11.51 -19.01 2.93
C LYS A 53 11.29 -19.00 1.42
N ASP A 54 12.09 -18.20 0.74
CA ASP A 54 12.05 -18.12 -0.72
C ASP A 54 12.50 -19.47 -1.28
N LYS A 55 11.59 -20.20 -1.92
CA LYS A 55 11.86 -21.52 -2.50
C LYS A 55 12.46 -21.44 -3.91
N ARG A 56 12.74 -20.22 -4.40
CA ARG A 56 13.32 -20.00 -5.72
C ARG A 56 14.80 -20.33 -5.71
N ASP A 57 15.31 -20.80 -6.85
CA ASP A 57 16.71 -21.16 -7.04
C ASP A 57 17.64 -19.99 -6.70
N VAL A 58 18.81 -20.30 -6.14
CA VAL A 58 19.88 -19.38 -5.78
C VAL A 58 20.35 -18.58 -7.01
N LEU A 59 20.16 -19.12 -8.21
CA LEU A 59 20.43 -18.46 -9.50
C LEU A 59 19.41 -17.38 -9.90
N THR A 60 18.42 -17.08 -9.06
CA THR A 60 17.42 -16.03 -9.35
C THR A 60 18.10 -14.66 -9.41
N ARG A 61 18.21 -14.10 -10.62
CA ARG A 61 18.88 -12.81 -10.95
C ARG A 61 18.41 -11.59 -10.15
N ASN A 62 17.24 -11.65 -9.50
CA ASN A 62 16.71 -10.55 -8.70
C ASN A 62 15.93 -11.08 -7.48
N PRO A 63 16.62 -11.54 -6.42
CA PRO A 63 15.97 -12.03 -5.22
C PRO A 63 15.18 -10.88 -4.58
N ARG A 64 13.97 -11.18 -4.10
CA ARG A 64 13.17 -10.15 -3.43
C ARG A 64 13.77 -9.97 -2.04
N LEU A 65 14.27 -8.77 -1.74
CA LEU A 65 14.76 -8.43 -0.41
C LEU A 65 13.71 -8.78 0.66
N GLU A 66 14.16 -9.37 1.77
CA GLU A 66 13.34 -9.61 2.94
C GLU A 66 13.09 -8.29 3.65
N THR A 67 11.88 -7.77 3.52
CA THR A 67 11.52 -6.46 4.08
C THR A 67 10.78 -6.56 5.41
N ARG A 68 10.33 -7.76 5.78
CA ARG A 68 9.55 -8.00 7.01
C ARG A 68 10.48 -8.24 8.19
N THR A 69 10.15 -7.60 9.31
CA THR A 69 10.94 -7.61 10.54
C THR A 69 10.12 -8.10 11.73
N ASP A 70 8.98 -8.76 11.47
CA ASP A 70 8.01 -9.13 12.50
C ASP A 70 7.47 -7.92 13.29
N CYS A 71 7.21 -6.83 12.58
CA CYS A 71 6.69 -5.62 13.20
C CYS A 71 5.25 -5.81 13.70
N GLY A 72 4.99 -5.55 14.98
CA GLY A 72 3.67 -5.71 15.61
C GLY A 72 2.71 -4.52 15.48
N ALA A 73 3.12 -3.44 14.82
CA ALA A 73 2.28 -2.25 14.68
C ALA A 73 1.04 -2.55 13.82
N GLN A 74 -0.14 -2.23 14.37
CA GLN A 74 -1.42 -2.53 13.74
C GLN A 74 -2.57 -1.62 14.22
N MET A 75 -3.61 -1.54 13.40
CA MET A 75 -4.91 -0.97 13.74
C MET A 75 -6.01 -1.98 13.36
N SER A 76 -6.86 -2.34 14.32
CA SER A 76 -7.96 -3.27 14.09
C SER A 76 -9.31 -2.60 14.28
N ILE A 77 -10.23 -2.84 13.35
CA ILE A 77 -11.58 -2.30 13.36
C ILE A 77 -12.64 -3.39 13.43
N LYS A 78 -13.80 -3.06 14.01
CA LYS A 78 -15.00 -3.90 14.05
C LYS A 78 -16.23 -3.06 13.68
N LEU A 79 -17.20 -3.69 13.03
CA LEU A 79 -18.49 -3.09 12.70
C LEU A 79 -19.40 -3.10 13.93
N ASP A 80 -19.81 -1.92 14.39
CA ASP A 80 -20.94 -1.76 15.30
C ASP A 80 -22.24 -1.81 14.48
N ARG A 81 -22.98 -2.92 14.60
CA ARG A 81 -24.23 -3.14 13.88
C ARG A 81 -25.36 -2.21 14.30
N LYS A 82 -25.31 -1.63 15.51
CA LYS A 82 -26.36 -0.71 15.97
C LYS A 82 -26.23 0.65 15.30
N LYS A 83 -25.00 1.13 15.16
CA LYS A 83 -24.67 2.41 14.54
C LYS A 83 -24.40 2.32 13.04
N ASN A 84 -24.20 1.09 12.54
CA ASN A 84 -23.71 0.81 11.20
C ASN A 84 -22.40 1.54 10.86
N LYS A 85 -21.47 1.56 11.83
CA LYS A 85 -20.15 2.22 11.72
C LYS A 85 -19.05 1.30 12.18
N PHE A 86 -17.89 1.39 11.56
CA PHE A 86 -16.68 0.74 12.05
C PHE A 86 -16.08 1.55 13.18
N TYR A 87 -15.54 0.89 14.20
CA TYR A 87 -14.78 1.54 15.26
C TYR A 87 -13.45 0.83 15.47
N VAL A 88 -12.44 1.60 15.87
CA VAL A 88 -11.13 1.07 16.26
C VAL A 88 -11.27 0.44 17.64
N TYR A 89 -11.03 -0.87 17.74
CA TYR A 89 -11.10 -1.61 19.02
C TYR A 89 -9.73 -2.01 19.55
N HIS A 90 -8.70 -2.01 18.69
CA HIS A 90 -7.34 -2.32 19.09
C HIS A 90 -6.35 -1.57 18.21
N PHE A 91 -5.32 -1.01 18.83
CA PHE A 91 -4.28 -0.23 18.18
C PHE A 91 -2.94 -0.49 18.87
N VAL A 92 -1.91 -0.76 18.07
CA VAL A 92 -0.53 -0.95 18.52
C VAL A 92 0.34 0.02 17.72
N GLU A 93 0.91 0.98 18.43
CA GLU A 93 1.78 2.01 17.84
C GLU A 93 3.24 1.56 17.72
N MET A 94 3.69 0.62 18.54
CA MET A 94 5.11 0.29 18.63
C MET A 94 5.64 -0.39 17.37
N HIS A 95 6.71 0.16 16.80
CA HIS A 95 7.46 -0.38 15.67
C HIS A 95 8.84 -0.89 16.10
N ASN A 96 9.34 -1.92 15.41
CA ASN A 96 10.67 -2.48 15.66
C ASN A 96 11.70 -2.12 14.56
N HIS A 97 11.39 -1.11 13.76
CA HIS A 97 12.22 -0.65 12.65
C HIS A 97 12.17 0.88 12.58
N PRO A 98 13.21 1.52 12.01
CA PRO A 98 13.17 2.95 11.79
C PRO A 98 12.08 3.33 10.79
N PHE A 99 11.59 4.56 10.91
CA PHE A 99 10.70 5.16 9.93
C PHE A 99 11.49 5.73 8.75
N VAL A 100 10.82 5.81 7.60
CA VAL A 100 11.33 6.49 6.41
C VAL A 100 11.25 8.00 6.63
N ARG A 101 12.27 8.73 6.15
CA ARG A 101 12.30 10.20 6.19
C ARG A 101 11.07 10.78 5.49
N GLN A 102 10.52 11.87 6.00
CA GLN A 102 9.26 12.44 5.48
C GLN A 102 9.32 12.77 3.98
N GLU A 103 10.46 13.30 3.53
CA GLU A 103 10.80 13.58 2.12
C GLU A 103 10.79 12.35 1.21
N CYS A 104 10.80 11.14 1.76
CA CYS A 104 10.76 9.87 1.04
C CYS A 104 9.43 9.13 1.22
N THR A 105 8.44 9.71 1.90
CA THR A 105 7.16 9.04 2.19
C THR A 105 6.33 8.76 0.94
N HIS A 106 6.49 9.54 -0.13
CA HIS A 106 5.85 9.28 -1.42
C HIS A 106 6.37 8.00 -2.09
N MET A 107 7.55 7.50 -1.68
CA MET A 107 8.12 6.24 -2.15
C MET A 107 7.61 5.01 -1.38
N LEU A 108 6.80 5.20 -0.34
CA LEU A 108 6.22 4.10 0.43
C LEU A 108 5.17 3.33 -0.40
N PRO A 109 5.21 1.98 -0.45
CA PRO A 109 4.32 1.18 -1.31
C PRO A 109 2.82 1.44 -1.15
N SER A 110 2.34 1.68 0.08
CA SER A 110 0.93 1.99 0.36
C SER A 110 0.53 3.41 -0.05
N GLN A 111 1.51 4.28 -0.30
CA GLN A 111 1.31 5.65 -0.77
C GLN A 111 1.40 5.77 -2.29
N TRP A 112 1.86 4.72 -2.97
CA TRP A 112 1.95 4.76 -4.42
C TRP A 112 0.56 4.86 -5.03
N LYS A 113 0.25 6.00 -5.62
CA LYS A 113 -0.98 6.24 -6.38
C LYS A 113 -0.58 6.82 -7.71
N ILE A 114 -1.10 6.22 -8.78
CA ILE A 114 -1.01 6.83 -10.11
C ILE A 114 -2.01 7.98 -10.09
N SER A 115 -1.52 9.20 -10.26
CA SER A 115 -2.40 10.35 -10.39
C SER A 115 -3.19 10.27 -11.70
N ALA A 116 -4.35 10.93 -11.77
CA ALA A 116 -5.16 10.94 -12.99
C ALA A 116 -4.39 11.47 -14.20
N SER A 117 -3.56 12.51 -14.02
CA SER A 117 -2.68 13.02 -15.08
C SER A 117 -1.68 11.97 -15.55
N GLN A 118 -1.03 11.27 -14.63
CA GLN A 118 -0.10 10.19 -14.97
C GLN A 118 -0.80 9.00 -15.66
N ALA A 119 -2.04 8.69 -15.30
CA ALA A 119 -2.83 7.67 -15.99
C ALA A 119 -3.15 8.08 -17.44
N ILE A 120 -3.60 9.32 -17.65
CA ILE A 120 -3.86 9.86 -19.00
C ILE A 120 -2.58 9.83 -19.84
N GLU A 121 -1.44 10.21 -19.27
CA GLU A 121 -0.16 10.19 -19.99
C GLU A 121 0.30 8.77 -20.33
N VAL A 122 0.01 7.77 -19.50
CA VAL A 122 0.28 6.36 -19.82
C VAL A 122 -0.57 5.91 -21.01
N ASN A 123 -1.87 6.25 -21.02
CA ASN A 123 -2.78 5.88 -22.10
C ASN A 123 -2.39 6.54 -23.43
N LEU A 124 -2.11 7.85 -23.42
CA LEU A 124 -1.64 8.57 -24.60
C LEU A 124 -0.33 8.00 -25.16
N ALA A 125 0.58 7.60 -24.28
CA ALA A 125 1.83 6.98 -24.69
C ALA A 125 1.58 5.62 -25.38
N GLU A 126 0.64 4.82 -24.87
CA GLU A 126 0.23 3.56 -25.50
C GLU A 126 -0.43 3.77 -26.86
N GLU A 127 -1.38 4.70 -26.97
CA GLU A 127 -2.00 5.10 -28.25
C GLU A 127 -0.95 5.57 -29.28
N SER A 128 0.14 6.17 -28.79
CA SER A 128 1.27 6.62 -29.61
C SER A 128 2.29 5.51 -29.90
N GLY A 129 2.02 4.25 -29.54
CA GLY A 129 2.91 3.11 -29.75
C GLY A 129 4.16 3.12 -28.85
N ILE A 130 4.21 3.96 -27.81
CA ILE A 130 5.33 4.04 -26.88
C ILE A 130 5.22 2.87 -25.89
N SER A 131 6.25 2.03 -25.87
CA SER A 131 6.31 0.94 -24.90
C SER A 131 6.24 1.46 -23.46
N LEU A 132 5.57 0.73 -22.57
CA LEU A 132 5.47 1.07 -21.15
C LEU A 132 6.82 1.33 -20.45
N LYS A 133 7.92 0.72 -20.97
CA LYS A 133 9.28 1.00 -20.49
C LYS A 133 9.70 2.42 -20.82
N ALA A 134 9.51 2.84 -22.07
CA ALA A 134 9.84 4.18 -22.54
C ALA A 134 8.90 5.21 -21.91
N SER A 135 7.60 4.92 -21.78
CA SER A 135 6.63 5.81 -21.11
C SER A 135 7.03 6.05 -19.65
N TYR A 136 7.37 4.99 -18.90
CA TYR A 136 7.83 5.14 -17.52
C TYR A 136 9.12 5.96 -17.40
N GLU A 137 10.04 5.82 -18.35
CA GLU A 137 11.28 6.60 -18.36
C GLU A 137 11.04 8.07 -18.72
N LEU A 138 10.19 8.34 -19.71
CA LEU A 138 9.74 9.68 -20.11
C LEU A 138 9.10 10.41 -18.92
N LEU A 139 8.14 9.75 -18.27
CA LEU A 139 7.45 10.29 -17.10
C LEU A 139 8.42 10.59 -15.98
N GLY A 140 9.37 9.68 -15.72
CA GLY A 140 10.42 9.90 -14.73
C GLY A 140 11.25 11.13 -15.05
N ARG A 141 11.71 11.30 -16.29
CA ARG A 141 12.46 12.50 -16.69
C ARG A 141 11.64 13.78 -16.52
N ARG A 142 10.33 13.74 -16.85
CA ARG A 142 9.43 14.89 -16.73
C ARG A 142 9.28 15.38 -15.28
N VAL A 143 9.26 14.47 -14.32
CA VAL A 143 9.13 14.80 -12.89
C VAL A 143 10.48 14.88 -12.15
N GLY A 144 11.60 14.93 -12.89
CA GLY A 144 12.93 15.13 -12.31
C GLY A 144 13.61 13.86 -11.76
N GLY A 145 13.15 12.67 -12.13
CA GLY A 145 13.74 11.39 -11.74
C GLY A 145 12.71 10.28 -11.57
N ARG A 146 13.17 9.02 -11.50
CA ARG A 146 12.28 7.87 -11.23
C ARG A 146 11.81 7.87 -9.78
N GLU A 147 12.66 8.35 -8.89
CA GLU A 147 12.46 8.59 -7.47
C GLU A 147 11.37 9.63 -7.17
N SER A 148 11.10 10.51 -8.13
CA SER A 148 10.04 11.52 -8.06
C SER A 148 8.70 10.99 -8.56
N LEU A 149 8.66 9.81 -9.19
CA LEU A 149 7.40 9.15 -9.56
C LEU A 149 6.75 8.55 -8.31
N GLY A 150 5.50 8.93 -8.06
CA GLY A 150 4.67 8.38 -6.98
C GLY A 150 4.26 6.92 -7.20
N TYR A 151 4.84 6.18 -8.15
CA TYR A 151 4.51 4.78 -8.41
C TYR A 151 5.62 4.02 -9.15
N LYS A 152 5.59 2.69 -9.03
CA LYS A 152 6.50 1.79 -9.76
C LYS A 152 5.92 1.41 -11.12
N LYS A 153 6.82 1.18 -12.09
CA LYS A 153 6.52 0.67 -13.44
C LYS A 153 5.56 -0.52 -13.49
N ALA A 154 5.60 -1.40 -12.49
CA ALA A 154 4.73 -2.58 -12.44
C ALA A 154 3.24 -2.23 -12.31
N ARG A 155 2.89 -1.10 -11.67
CA ARG A 155 1.50 -0.62 -11.56
C ARG A 155 1.03 0.12 -12.81
N SER A 156 1.95 0.62 -13.63
CA SER A 156 1.60 1.19 -14.93
C SER A 156 0.97 0.16 -15.88
N LYS A 157 1.18 -1.15 -15.63
CA LYS A 157 0.58 -2.26 -16.41
C LYS A 157 -0.87 -2.55 -16.06
N GLU A 158 -1.36 -2.11 -14.90
CA GLU A 158 -2.74 -2.38 -14.46
C GLU A 158 -3.75 -1.41 -15.10
N LEU A 159 -3.28 -0.46 -15.90
CA LEU A 159 -4.06 0.59 -16.57
C LEU A 159 -4.03 0.49 -18.11
N SER A 160 -3.13 -0.32 -18.68
CA SER A 160 -3.13 -0.73 -20.10
C SER A 160 -3.95 -2.00 -20.28
#